data_AF-H1D0Z0-F1
#
_entry.id   AF-H1D0Z0-F1
#
_cell.length_a   1.000
_cell.length_b   1.000
_cell.length_c   1.000
_cell.angle_alpha   90.00
_cell.angle_beta   90.00
_cell.angle_gamma   90.00
#
_symmetry.space_group_name_H-M   'P 1'
#
loop_
_entity.id
_entity.type
_entity.pdbx_description
1 polymer ?
#
loop_
_entity_poly.entity_id
_entity_poly.type
_entity_poly.pdbx_seq_one_letter_code
_entity_poly.pdbx_strand_id
1 'polypeptide(L)'
;MDMTEYLENMGITICQRAFFSYMAKPQGSYGLHMIFRLFLKKKRIIMLERDRAGWCRFLADYAVLRLYIARFVLKDFARDYPPLLSIYAGFDRVEKDFPEFLKKEADPGRGVGDISLLPDNLPFLYSEEKIKACHELFDHMAAKAERKLDNPDEILKSLITESLSYLCTRDKAPLYTPVFWFFSKETLAYAQYLSELYKGLIPESHYENLHARPYQEVEREEDTFYTDYRLPAYILFFLAGLIFLVLAKA
;
A
#
# COMPACT_ATOMS: atom_id res chain seq x y z
N MET A 1 -12.16 27.71 -8.32
CA MET A 1 -11.83 26.89 -7.13
C MET A 1 -10.38 27.22 -6.80
N ASP A 2 -10.10 27.58 -5.56
CA ASP A 2 -8.72 27.84 -5.12
C ASP A 2 -7.90 26.55 -5.25
N MET A 3 -6.67 26.64 -5.76
CA MET A 3 -5.79 25.47 -5.93
C MET A 3 -5.47 24.83 -4.58
N THR A 4 -5.34 25.66 -3.53
CA THR A 4 -5.12 25.20 -2.16
C THR A 4 -6.32 24.36 -1.70
N GLU A 5 -7.54 24.89 -1.82
CA GLU A 5 -8.78 24.20 -1.45
C GLU A 5 -8.97 22.90 -2.26
N TYR A 6 -8.62 22.91 -3.55
CA TYR A 6 -8.63 21.71 -4.38
C TYR A 6 -7.72 20.61 -3.82
N LEU A 7 -6.48 20.96 -3.49
CA LEU A 7 -5.47 20.00 -3.00
C LEU A 7 -5.79 19.51 -1.60
N GLU A 8 -6.35 20.37 -0.74
CA GLU A 8 -6.86 19.94 0.57
C GLU A 8 -7.98 18.90 0.42
N ASN A 9 -8.94 19.14 -0.48
CA ASN A 9 -10.00 18.17 -0.78
C ASN A 9 -9.47 16.90 -1.46
N MET A 10 -8.39 17.02 -2.24
CA MET A 10 -7.70 15.87 -2.81
C MET A 10 -7.10 14.97 -1.73
N GLY A 11 -6.55 15.54 -0.65
CA GLY A 11 -6.07 14.76 0.51
C GLY A 11 -7.17 13.88 1.11
N ILE A 12 -8.37 14.43 1.30
CA ILE A 12 -9.54 13.65 1.77
C ILE A 12 -9.88 12.54 0.78
N THR A 13 -9.90 12.86 -0.52
CA THR A 13 -10.19 11.89 -1.59
C THR A 13 -9.17 10.74 -1.57
N ILE A 14 -7.88 11.03 -1.37
CA ILE A 14 -6.83 10.02 -1.28
C ILE A 14 -6.99 9.13 -0.05
N CYS A 15 -7.41 9.69 1.09
CA CYS A 15 -7.77 8.89 2.27
C CYS A 15 -8.91 7.91 1.96
N GLN A 16 -9.93 8.33 1.21
CA GLN A 16 -11.01 7.43 0.79
C GLN A 16 -10.50 6.34 -0.14
N ARG A 17 -9.59 6.71 -1.06
CA ARG A 17 -8.91 5.79 -1.97
C ARG A 17 -8.09 4.70 -1.25
N ALA A 18 -7.69 4.92 0.00
CA ALA A 18 -7.04 3.90 0.83
C ALA A 18 -7.94 2.69 1.14
N PHE A 19 -9.26 2.80 0.99
CA PHE A 19 -10.22 1.71 1.27
C PHE A 19 -10.51 0.82 0.05
N PHE A 20 -9.90 1.09 -1.10
CA PHE A 20 -10.11 0.33 -2.34
C PHE A 20 -8.97 -0.63 -2.64
N SER A 21 -9.27 -1.71 -3.36
CA SER A 21 -8.29 -2.66 -3.88
C SER A 21 -7.66 -2.15 -5.18
N TYR A 22 -6.35 -2.34 -5.31
CA TYR A 22 -5.57 -1.99 -6.50
C TYR A 22 -4.99 -3.22 -7.22
N MET A 23 -5.24 -4.43 -6.69
CA MET A 23 -4.99 -5.67 -7.42
C MET A 23 -6.17 -6.11 -8.29
N ALA A 24 -7.38 -5.63 -8.01
CA ALA A 24 -8.55 -5.88 -8.85
C ALA A 24 -8.52 -5.01 -10.12
N LYS A 25 -9.15 -5.49 -11.20
CA LYS A 25 -9.38 -4.70 -12.42
C LYS A 25 -10.87 -4.38 -12.55
N PRO A 26 -11.26 -3.12 -12.79
CA PRO A 26 -10.40 -1.93 -12.85
C PRO A 26 -9.83 -1.58 -11.46
N GLN A 27 -8.63 -1.01 -11.43
CA GLN A 27 -7.97 -0.63 -10.17
C GLN A 27 -8.80 0.41 -9.42
N GLY A 28 -8.86 0.32 -8.09
CA GLY A 28 -9.57 1.29 -7.27
C GLY A 28 -11.09 1.28 -7.40
N SER A 29 -11.67 0.24 -8.03
CA SER A 29 -13.12 0.14 -8.29
C SER A 29 -13.88 -0.66 -7.23
N TYR A 30 -13.18 -1.44 -6.42
CA TYR A 30 -13.78 -2.34 -5.45
C TYR A 30 -13.21 -2.09 -4.05
N GLY A 31 -14.07 -2.15 -3.03
CA GLY A 31 -13.63 -2.06 -1.65
C GLY A 31 -12.64 -3.16 -1.30
N LEU A 32 -11.55 -2.80 -0.63
CA LEU A 32 -10.48 -3.71 -0.22
C LEU A 32 -11.03 -4.85 0.64
N HIS A 33 -11.94 -4.55 1.58
CA HIS A 33 -12.55 -5.54 2.47
C HIS A 33 -13.27 -6.65 1.68
N MET A 34 -14.01 -6.28 0.63
CA MET A 34 -14.72 -7.24 -0.23
C MET A 34 -13.74 -8.10 -1.02
N ILE A 35 -12.71 -7.48 -1.63
CA ILE A 35 -11.68 -8.23 -2.37
C ILE A 35 -10.91 -9.17 -1.43
N PHE A 36 -10.61 -8.75 -0.21
CA PHE A 36 -9.95 -9.58 0.79
C PHE A 36 -10.82 -10.79 1.18
N ARG A 37 -12.13 -10.62 1.38
CA ARG A 37 -13.04 -11.74 1.66
C ARG A 37 -13.11 -12.74 0.50
N LEU A 38 -13.17 -12.24 -0.74
CA LEU A 38 -13.09 -13.08 -1.94
C LEU A 38 -11.78 -13.85 -2.02
N PHE A 39 -10.66 -13.21 -1.67
CA PHE A 39 -9.35 -13.85 -1.58
C PHE A 39 -9.33 -14.99 -0.55
N LEU A 40 -9.82 -14.74 0.67
CA LEU A 40 -9.91 -15.76 1.73
C LEU A 40 -10.75 -16.96 1.29
N LYS A 41 -11.94 -16.71 0.70
CA LYS A 41 -12.82 -17.74 0.16
C LYS A 41 -12.11 -18.57 -0.92
N LYS A 42 -11.43 -17.92 -1.87
CA LYS A 42 -10.69 -18.58 -2.95
C LYS A 42 -9.53 -19.44 -2.42
N LYS A 43 -8.85 -18.98 -1.37
CA LYS A 43 -7.73 -19.70 -0.73
C LYS A 43 -8.18 -20.71 0.32
N ARG A 44 -9.50 -20.85 0.56
CA ARG A 44 -10.08 -21.71 1.60
C ARG A 44 -9.51 -21.40 3.00
N ILE A 45 -9.22 -20.13 3.25
CA ILE A 45 -8.74 -19.67 4.56
C ILE A 45 -9.97 -19.28 5.39
N ILE A 46 -10.10 -19.92 6.55
CA ILE A 46 -11.22 -19.69 7.46
C ILE A 46 -10.79 -18.68 8.52
N MET A 47 -11.52 -17.58 8.64
CA MET A 47 -11.41 -16.69 9.79
C MET A 47 -12.21 -17.30 10.93
N LEU A 48 -11.53 -17.78 11.96
CA LEU A 48 -12.18 -18.32 13.15
C LEU A 48 -12.73 -17.18 14.01
N GLU A 49 -13.87 -17.39 14.67
CA GLU A 49 -14.49 -16.36 15.52
C GLU A 49 -13.54 -15.88 16.63
N ARG A 50 -12.72 -16.79 17.17
CA ARG A 50 -11.70 -16.45 18.18
C ARG A 50 -10.63 -15.45 17.70
N ASP A 51 -10.39 -15.39 16.39
CA ASP A 51 -9.39 -14.52 15.78
C ASP A 51 -10.02 -13.22 15.25
N ARG A 52 -11.36 -13.11 15.28
CA ARG A 52 -12.13 -12.01 14.68
C ARG A 52 -11.70 -10.64 15.22
N ALA A 53 -11.57 -10.51 16.53
CA ALA A 53 -11.15 -9.25 17.15
C ALA A 53 -9.77 -8.79 16.67
N GLY A 54 -8.82 -9.73 16.51
CA GLY A 54 -7.49 -9.45 15.99
C GLY A 54 -7.52 -9.03 14.52
N TRP A 55 -8.34 -9.69 13.70
CA TRP A 55 -8.55 -9.31 12.31
C TRP A 55 -9.20 -7.93 12.15
N CYS A 56 -10.21 -7.61 12.94
CA CYS A 56 -10.85 -6.30 12.89
C CYS A 56 -9.86 -5.17 13.23
N ARG A 57 -9.03 -5.37 14.28
CA ARG A 57 -7.96 -4.43 14.62
C ARG A 57 -6.94 -4.31 13.49
N PHE A 58 -6.42 -5.45 13.02
CA PHE A 58 -5.45 -5.47 11.93
C PHE A 58 -5.93 -4.74 10.67
N LEU A 59 -7.20 -4.92 10.26
CA LEU A 59 -7.74 -4.25 9.08
C LEU A 59 -7.87 -2.73 9.27
N ALA A 60 -8.27 -2.28 10.46
CA ALA A 60 -8.34 -0.86 10.79
C ALA A 60 -6.93 -0.25 10.88
N ASP A 61 -5.97 -0.96 11.47
CA ASP A 61 -4.57 -0.54 11.55
C ASP A 61 -3.88 -0.55 10.19
N TYR A 62 -4.25 -1.48 9.32
CA TYR A 62 -3.81 -1.50 7.93
C TYR A 62 -4.37 -0.30 7.15
N ALA A 63 -5.57 0.19 7.46
CA ALA A 63 -6.07 1.42 6.88
C ALA A 63 -5.21 2.62 7.31
N VAL A 64 -4.83 2.70 8.59
CA VAL A 64 -3.87 3.72 9.09
C VAL A 64 -2.52 3.60 8.36
N LEU A 65 -2.00 2.38 8.18
CA LEU A 65 -0.79 2.16 7.38
C LEU A 65 -0.94 2.67 5.96
N ARG A 66 -2.09 2.49 5.30
CA ARG A 66 -2.30 3.02 3.95
C ARG A 66 -2.37 4.55 3.92
N LEU A 67 -2.95 5.20 4.92
CA LEU A 67 -2.88 6.66 5.06
C LEU A 67 -1.41 7.10 5.19
N TYR A 68 -0.62 6.40 6.00
CA TYR A 68 0.81 6.65 6.11
C TYR A 68 1.53 6.48 4.76
N ILE A 69 1.24 5.41 4.00
CA ILE A 69 1.83 5.19 2.67
C ILE A 69 1.47 6.34 1.71
N ALA A 70 0.25 6.88 1.78
CA ALA A 70 -0.13 8.05 1.00
C ALA A 70 0.74 9.28 1.34
N ARG A 71 1.01 9.51 2.63
CA ARG A 71 1.91 10.58 3.11
C ARG A 71 3.36 10.34 2.70
N PHE A 72 3.82 9.10 2.81
CA PHE A 72 5.19 8.68 2.50
C PHE A 72 5.49 8.88 1.01
N VAL A 73 4.60 8.43 0.12
CA VAL A 73 4.77 8.62 -1.33
C VAL A 73 4.67 10.11 -1.70
N LEU A 74 3.75 10.86 -1.09
CA LEU A 74 3.59 12.30 -1.36
C LEU A 74 4.85 13.11 -1.04
N LYS A 75 5.64 12.69 -0.05
CA LYS A 75 6.82 13.43 0.46
C LYS A 75 7.76 13.88 -0.66
N ASP A 76 8.09 12.98 -1.60
CA ASP A 76 9.02 13.29 -2.68
C ASP A 76 8.38 14.23 -3.72
N PHE A 77 7.12 14.01 -4.10
CA PHE A 77 6.40 14.89 -5.03
C PHE A 77 6.20 16.30 -4.45
N ALA A 78 5.90 16.41 -3.15
CA ALA A 78 5.71 17.69 -2.49
C ALA A 78 7.03 18.45 -2.26
N ARG A 79 8.16 17.73 -2.16
CA ARG A 79 9.49 18.35 -2.19
C ARG A 79 9.77 19.01 -3.54
N ASP A 80 9.41 18.33 -4.62
CA ASP A 80 9.70 18.79 -5.99
C ASP A 80 8.67 19.84 -6.46
N TYR A 81 7.40 19.72 -6.06
CA TYR A 81 6.32 20.66 -6.34
C TYR A 81 5.59 21.07 -5.04
N PRO A 82 6.04 22.17 -4.38
CA PRO A 82 5.54 22.62 -3.07
C PRO A 82 4.02 22.83 -2.94
N PRO A 83 3.24 23.20 -3.97
CA PRO A 83 1.79 23.28 -3.85
C PRO A 83 1.14 22.00 -3.33
N LEU A 84 1.71 20.81 -3.60
CA LEU A 84 1.18 19.54 -3.11
C LEU A 84 1.24 19.41 -1.59
N LEU A 85 1.97 20.28 -0.87
CA LEU A 85 1.97 20.32 0.59
C LEU A 85 0.57 20.53 1.17
N SER A 86 -0.33 21.22 0.44
CA SER A 86 -1.73 21.41 0.86
C SER A 86 -2.51 20.10 0.98
N ILE A 87 -2.08 19.01 0.32
CA ILE A 87 -2.71 17.69 0.45
C ILE A 87 -2.60 17.17 1.89
N TYR A 88 -1.52 17.48 2.61
CA TYR A 88 -1.34 17.05 4.00
C TYR A 88 -2.44 17.58 4.93
N ALA A 89 -2.93 18.79 4.71
CA ALA A 89 -4.04 19.33 5.51
C ALA A 89 -5.33 18.54 5.31
N GLY A 90 -5.55 17.95 4.12
CA GLY A 90 -6.64 17.00 3.88
C GLY A 90 -6.49 15.71 4.69
N PHE A 91 -5.27 15.16 4.76
CA PHE A 91 -4.97 13.99 5.59
C PHE A 91 -5.21 14.29 7.08
N ASP A 92 -4.72 15.42 7.57
CA ASP A 92 -4.85 15.81 8.97
C ASP A 92 -6.33 15.99 9.38
N ARG A 93 -7.18 16.49 8.47
CA ARG A 93 -8.64 16.55 8.71
C ARG A 93 -9.26 15.17 8.88
N VAL A 94 -8.84 14.20 8.08
CA VAL A 94 -9.34 12.82 8.17
C VAL A 94 -8.83 12.14 9.43
N GLU A 95 -7.55 12.32 9.79
CA GLU A 95 -6.95 11.69 10.97
C GLU A 95 -7.58 12.18 12.28
N LYS A 96 -7.97 13.46 12.36
CA LYS A 96 -8.68 14.03 13.51
C LYS A 96 -10.01 13.38 13.83
N ASP A 97 -10.74 12.95 12.80
CA ASP A 97 -12.05 12.29 12.94
C ASP A 97 -12.04 10.89 12.34
N PHE A 98 -10.88 10.22 12.43
CA PHE A 98 -10.69 8.91 11.81
C PHE A 98 -11.69 7.85 12.27
N PRO A 99 -12.14 7.79 13.54
CA PRO A 99 -13.17 6.82 13.95
C PRO A 99 -14.46 6.94 13.12
N GLU A 100 -14.96 8.16 12.90
CA GLU A 100 -16.18 8.38 12.11
C GLU A 100 -15.92 8.20 10.62
N PHE A 101 -14.76 8.64 10.15
CA PHE A 101 -14.33 8.40 8.77
C PHE A 101 -14.26 6.90 8.45
N LEU A 102 -13.62 6.10 9.32
CA LEU A 102 -13.49 4.66 9.17
C LEU A 102 -14.86 3.97 9.19
N LYS A 103 -15.78 4.37 10.07
CA LYS A 103 -17.16 3.85 10.05
C LYS A 103 -17.83 4.12 8.70
N LYS A 104 -17.68 5.32 8.16
CA LYS A 104 -18.31 5.72 6.89
C LYS A 104 -17.73 4.96 5.69
N GLU A 105 -16.41 4.81 5.62
CA GLU A 105 -15.74 4.26 4.43
C GLU A 105 -15.60 2.73 4.47
N ALA A 106 -15.52 2.12 5.66
CA ALA A 106 -15.35 0.68 5.83
C ALA A 106 -16.63 -0.08 6.22
N ASP A 107 -17.74 0.61 6.51
CA ASP A 107 -19.06 -0.03 6.62
C ASP A 107 -19.78 0.06 5.25
N PRO A 108 -19.78 -1.02 4.44
CA PRO A 108 -20.45 -1.02 3.15
C PRO A 108 -21.95 -0.98 3.42
N GLY A 109 -22.52 0.22 3.42
CA GLY A 109 -23.87 0.49 3.92
C GLY A 109 -24.87 -0.62 3.64
N ARG A 110 -25.23 -1.39 4.68
CA ARG A 110 -26.40 -2.27 4.90
C ARG A 110 -26.93 -3.19 3.76
N GLY A 111 -26.36 -3.17 2.56
CA GLY A 111 -26.94 -3.79 1.36
C GLY A 111 -26.47 -5.21 1.08
N VAL A 112 -25.45 -5.70 1.80
CA VAL A 112 -24.89 -7.04 1.57
C VAL A 112 -24.79 -7.84 2.87
N GLY A 113 -25.70 -7.62 3.83
CA GLY A 113 -25.88 -8.51 4.99
C GLY A 113 -24.61 -8.91 5.75
N ASP A 114 -23.57 -8.08 5.73
CA ASP A 114 -22.21 -8.51 6.01
C ASP A 114 -21.78 -8.21 7.45
N ILE A 115 -20.98 -9.11 7.98
CA ILE A 115 -20.32 -8.97 9.29
C ILE A 115 -19.44 -7.73 9.25
N SER A 116 -19.72 -6.75 10.10
CA SER A 116 -18.82 -5.61 10.30
C SER A 116 -17.45 -6.12 10.75
N LEU A 117 -16.42 -5.73 9.99
CA LEU A 117 -15.00 -6.00 10.27
C LEU A 117 -14.33 -4.82 10.99
N LEU A 118 -15.13 -3.93 11.57
CA LEU A 118 -14.65 -2.85 12.42
C LEU A 118 -14.37 -3.40 13.82
N PRO A 119 -13.30 -2.93 14.48
CA PRO A 119 -13.06 -3.28 15.87
C PRO A 119 -14.06 -2.55 16.77
N ASP A 120 -14.40 -3.16 17.90
CA ASP A 120 -15.19 -2.50 18.93
C ASP A 120 -14.40 -1.32 19.54
N ASN A 121 -15.11 -0.28 20.00
CA ASN A 121 -14.53 0.90 20.67
C ASN A 121 -13.54 1.71 19.80
N LEU A 122 -13.90 1.95 18.54
CA LEU A 122 -13.13 2.79 17.61
C LEU A 122 -12.59 4.11 18.20
N PRO A 123 -13.37 4.94 18.92
CA PRO A 123 -12.87 6.20 19.47
C PRO A 123 -11.75 6.02 20.49
N PHE A 124 -11.76 4.91 21.23
CA PHE A 124 -10.67 4.60 22.15
C PHE A 124 -9.44 4.10 21.41
N LEU A 125 -9.60 3.30 20.35
CA LEU A 125 -8.49 2.70 19.62
C LEU A 125 -7.78 3.69 18.68
N TYR A 126 -8.52 4.67 18.13
CA TYR A 126 -8.04 5.58 17.10
C TYR A 126 -8.33 7.03 17.44
N SER A 127 -7.78 7.51 18.56
CA SER A 127 -7.68 8.96 18.80
C SER A 127 -6.60 9.58 17.91
N GLU A 128 -6.62 10.90 17.76
CA GLU A 128 -5.59 11.65 17.01
C GLU A 128 -4.17 11.31 17.51
N GLU A 129 -3.98 11.21 18.83
CA GLU A 129 -2.68 10.87 19.42
C GLU A 129 -2.25 9.45 19.10
N LYS A 130 -3.18 8.49 19.04
CA LYS A 130 -2.87 7.10 18.70
C LYS A 130 -2.52 6.93 17.24
N ILE A 131 -3.18 7.66 16.36
CA ILE A 131 -2.86 7.69 14.93
C ILE A 131 -1.48 8.31 14.73
N LYS A 132 -1.22 9.45 15.37
CA LYS A 132 0.10 10.09 15.36
C LYS A 132 1.19 9.14 15.86
N ALA A 133 0.99 8.44 16.96
CA ALA A 133 1.94 7.46 17.47
C ALA A 133 2.17 6.28 16.49
N CYS A 134 1.16 5.87 15.72
CA CYS A 134 1.33 4.88 14.66
C CYS A 134 2.16 5.44 13.50
N HIS A 135 1.93 6.69 13.10
CA HIS A 135 2.72 7.35 12.06
C HIS A 135 4.19 7.53 12.48
N GLU A 136 4.45 7.94 13.72
CA GLU A 136 5.81 8.04 14.27
C GLU A 136 6.53 6.68 14.26
N LEU A 137 5.81 5.60 14.58
CA LEU A 137 6.36 4.25 14.48
C LEU A 137 6.73 3.90 13.03
N PHE A 138 5.87 4.19 12.07
CA PHE A 138 6.14 3.93 10.66
C PHE A 138 7.27 4.82 10.13
N ASP A 139 7.39 6.07 10.58
CA ASP A 139 8.53 6.95 10.28
C ASP A 139 9.84 6.36 10.78
N HIS A 140 9.87 5.76 11.97
CA HIS A 140 11.05 5.05 12.46
C HIS A 140 11.41 3.84 11.56
N MET A 141 10.43 3.09 11.07
CA MET A 141 10.65 1.98 10.14
C MET A 141 11.16 2.47 8.78
N ALA A 142 10.56 3.54 8.25
CA ALA A 142 10.95 4.17 7.00
C ALA A 142 12.39 4.71 7.08
N ALA A 143 12.71 5.50 8.11
CA ALA A 143 14.06 6.04 8.31
C ALA A 143 15.11 4.95 8.49
N LYS A 144 14.74 3.81 9.11
CA LYS A 144 15.62 2.65 9.22
C LYS A 144 15.88 1.99 7.86
N ALA A 145 14.87 1.94 6.98
CA ALA A 145 15.02 1.42 5.61
C ALA A 145 15.84 2.38 4.73
N GLU A 146 15.55 3.68 4.77
CA GLU A 146 16.28 4.74 4.04
C GLU A 146 17.78 4.78 4.39
N ARG A 147 18.18 4.37 5.61
CA ARG A 147 19.61 4.28 6.00
C ARG A 147 20.34 3.06 5.44
N LYS A 148 19.61 2.02 5.04
CA LYS A 148 20.18 0.72 4.65
C LYS A 148 20.12 0.45 3.16
N LEU A 149 19.24 1.15 2.46
CA LEU A 149 18.85 0.89 1.08
C LEU A 149 18.86 2.21 0.33
N ASP A 150 19.37 2.21 -0.89
CA ASP A 150 19.44 3.40 -1.74
C ASP A 150 18.30 3.46 -2.77
N ASN A 151 17.62 2.34 -3.01
CA ASN A 151 16.56 2.23 -4.00
C ASN A 151 15.17 2.50 -3.37
N PRO A 152 14.38 3.47 -3.88
CA PRO A 152 13.04 3.80 -3.37
C PRO A 152 12.06 2.61 -3.32
N ASP A 153 12.08 1.74 -4.32
CA ASP A 153 11.21 0.54 -4.35
C ASP A 153 11.62 -0.47 -3.27
N GLU A 154 12.91 -0.59 -2.98
CA GLU A 154 13.40 -1.47 -1.92
C GLU A 154 13.08 -0.91 -0.54
N ILE A 155 13.22 0.41 -0.35
CA ILE A 155 12.81 1.12 0.86
C ILE A 155 11.32 0.89 1.13
N LEU A 156 10.48 1.10 0.12
CA LEU A 156 9.04 0.90 0.22
C LEU A 156 8.69 -0.56 0.55
N LYS A 157 9.31 -1.54 -0.12
CA LYS A 157 9.10 -2.96 0.19
C LYS A 157 9.53 -3.30 1.62
N SER A 158 10.65 -2.75 2.09
CA SER A 158 11.15 -2.95 3.46
C SER A 158 10.17 -2.37 4.48
N LEU A 159 9.71 -1.12 4.27
CA LEU A 159 8.71 -0.46 5.10
C LEU A 159 7.43 -1.30 5.19
N ILE A 160 6.85 -1.68 4.05
CA ILE A 160 5.63 -2.50 4.00
C ILE A 160 5.82 -3.82 4.75
N THR A 161 6.95 -4.48 4.55
CA THR A 161 7.24 -5.77 5.18
C THR A 161 7.35 -5.65 6.70
N GLU A 162 8.09 -4.65 7.18
CA GLU A 162 8.29 -4.40 8.60
C GLU A 162 6.98 -3.96 9.29
N SER A 163 6.23 -3.03 8.67
CA SER A 163 4.95 -2.57 9.20
C SER A 163 3.90 -3.69 9.26
N LEU A 164 3.73 -4.48 8.19
CA LEU A 164 2.78 -5.59 8.19
C LEU A 164 3.14 -6.65 9.24
N SER A 165 4.43 -6.95 9.42
CA SER A 165 4.91 -7.91 10.41
C SER A 165 4.67 -7.42 11.84
N TYR A 166 4.89 -6.13 12.08
CA TYR A 166 4.60 -5.49 13.36
C TYR A 166 3.10 -5.54 13.68
N LEU A 167 2.24 -5.07 12.76
CA LEU A 167 0.79 -5.05 12.94
C LEU A 167 0.25 -6.46 13.18
N CYS A 168 0.71 -7.44 12.40
CA CYS A 168 0.37 -8.86 12.59
C CYS A 168 0.56 -9.33 14.04
N THR A 169 1.75 -9.05 14.59
CA THR A 169 2.15 -9.52 15.91
C THR A 169 1.38 -8.77 17.00
N ARG A 170 1.25 -7.45 16.86
CA ARG A 170 0.54 -6.59 17.81
C ARG A 170 -0.94 -6.98 17.91
N ASP A 171 -1.58 -7.17 16.77
CA ASP A 171 -3.03 -7.37 16.68
C ASP A 171 -3.41 -8.84 16.81
N LYS A 172 -2.41 -9.74 16.90
CA LYS A 172 -2.59 -11.20 16.98
C LYS A 172 -3.37 -11.75 15.79
N ALA A 173 -3.24 -11.13 14.63
CA ALA A 173 -3.89 -11.56 13.40
C ALA A 173 -3.01 -12.58 12.68
N PRO A 174 -3.50 -13.80 12.36
CA PRO A 174 -2.70 -14.83 11.72
C PRO A 174 -2.46 -14.53 10.23
N LEU A 175 -1.41 -13.75 9.93
CA LEU A 175 -0.94 -13.51 8.57
C LEU A 175 -0.11 -14.69 8.06
N TYR A 176 -0.82 -15.74 7.66
CA TYR A 176 -0.22 -16.80 6.84
C TYR A 176 0.42 -16.20 5.58
N THR A 177 1.43 -16.86 5.02
CA THR A 177 2.16 -16.39 3.82
C THR A 177 1.25 -15.88 2.70
N PRO A 178 0.12 -16.51 2.34
CA PRO A 178 -0.78 -15.99 1.31
C PRO A 178 -1.44 -14.65 1.69
N VAL A 179 -1.80 -14.48 2.96
CA VAL A 179 -2.45 -13.26 3.46
C VAL A 179 -1.44 -12.13 3.54
N PHE A 180 -0.22 -12.41 4.02
CA PHE A 180 0.86 -11.44 4.02
C PHE A 180 1.18 -10.97 2.60
N TRP A 181 1.29 -11.91 1.67
CA TRP A 181 1.48 -11.59 0.24
C TRP A 181 0.35 -10.72 -0.31
N PHE A 182 -0.92 -10.99 0.06
CA PHE A 182 -2.05 -10.18 -0.37
C PHE A 182 -1.90 -8.71 0.07
N PHE A 183 -1.69 -8.45 1.36
CA PHE A 183 -1.58 -7.07 1.86
C PHE A 183 -0.33 -6.37 1.34
N SER A 184 0.80 -7.07 1.24
CA SER A 184 2.03 -6.53 0.65
C SER A 184 1.81 -6.10 -0.81
N LYS A 185 1.18 -6.96 -1.62
CA LYS A 185 0.88 -6.64 -3.03
C LYS A 185 -0.17 -5.54 -3.19
N GLU A 186 -1.21 -5.53 -2.36
CA GLU A 186 -2.19 -4.45 -2.33
C GLU A 186 -1.58 -3.10 -1.94
N THR A 187 -0.60 -3.09 -1.03
CA THR A 187 0.08 -1.86 -0.62
C THR A 187 1.00 -1.34 -1.71
N LEU A 188 1.77 -2.23 -2.36
CA LEU A 188 2.62 -1.86 -3.50
C LEU A 188 1.82 -1.32 -4.68
N ALA A 189 0.74 -1.99 -5.06
CA ALA A 189 -0.13 -1.53 -6.15
C ALA A 189 -0.79 -0.17 -5.84
N TYR A 190 -1.14 0.06 -4.57
CA TYR A 190 -1.65 1.35 -4.12
C TYR A 190 -0.59 2.46 -4.17
N ALA A 191 0.64 2.20 -3.73
CA ALA A 191 1.73 3.17 -3.82
C ALA A 191 2.06 3.55 -5.28
N GLN A 192 1.99 2.58 -6.20
CA GLN A 192 2.12 2.84 -7.64
C GLN A 192 0.99 3.74 -8.16
N TYR A 193 -0.26 3.43 -7.80
CA TYR A 193 -1.40 4.29 -8.14
C TYR A 193 -1.24 5.72 -7.59
N LEU A 194 -0.79 5.86 -6.33
CA LEU A 194 -0.54 7.16 -5.72
C LEU A 194 0.54 7.94 -6.45
N SER A 195 1.61 7.27 -6.88
CA SER A 195 2.69 7.91 -7.63
C SER A 195 2.19 8.50 -8.95
N GLU A 196 1.40 7.73 -9.71
CA GLU A 196 0.77 8.22 -10.94
C GLU A 196 -0.25 9.35 -10.67
N LEU A 197 -1.03 9.22 -9.60
CA LEU A 197 -1.99 10.24 -9.18
C LEU A 197 -1.27 11.55 -8.85
N TYR A 198 -0.25 11.53 -8.00
CA TYR A 198 0.48 12.74 -7.59
C TYR A 198 1.23 13.38 -8.75
N LYS A 199 1.86 12.56 -9.60
CA LYS A 199 2.47 13.03 -10.84
C LYS A 199 1.45 13.77 -11.72
N GLY A 200 0.23 13.23 -11.86
CA GLY A 200 -0.85 13.85 -12.62
C GLY A 200 -1.40 15.15 -12.03
N LEU A 201 -1.09 15.47 -10.77
CA LEU A 201 -1.45 16.75 -10.13
C LEU A 201 -0.41 17.85 -10.39
N ILE A 202 0.76 17.51 -10.93
CA ILE A 202 1.81 18.45 -11.28
C ILE A 202 1.56 18.92 -12.73
N PRO A 203 1.39 20.23 -12.98
CA PRO A 203 1.18 20.74 -14.33
C PRO A 203 2.35 20.42 -15.26
N GLU A 204 2.09 20.09 -16.53
CA GLU A 204 3.14 19.83 -17.53
C GLU A 204 4.14 20.99 -17.66
N SER A 205 3.65 22.23 -17.54
CA SER A 205 4.46 23.44 -17.55
C SER A 205 5.53 23.48 -16.44
N HIS A 206 5.32 22.79 -15.32
CA HIS A 206 6.34 22.67 -14.28
C HIS A 206 7.55 21.85 -14.77
N TYR A 207 7.30 20.77 -15.51
CA TYR A 207 8.35 19.95 -16.11
C TYR A 207 9.06 20.66 -17.27
N GLU A 208 8.32 21.41 -18.10
CA GLU A 208 8.92 22.22 -19.17
C GLU A 208 9.90 23.27 -18.64
N ASN A 209 9.58 23.91 -17.51
CA ASN A 209 10.46 24.89 -16.85
C ASN A 209 11.71 24.24 -16.24
N LEU A 210 11.64 22.96 -15.84
CA LEU A 210 12.82 22.17 -15.42
C LEU A 210 13.71 21.79 -16.61
N HIS A 211 13.11 21.48 -17.77
CA HIS A 211 13.79 21.13 -19.03
C HIS A 211 14.29 22.33 -19.85
N ALA A 212 14.13 23.57 -19.36
CA ALA A 212 14.75 24.76 -19.96
C ALA A 212 16.28 24.84 -19.78
N ARG A 213 16.90 23.83 -19.14
CA ARG A 213 18.34 23.52 -19.25
C ARG A 213 18.50 22.45 -20.33
N PRO A 214 19.47 22.59 -21.26
CA PRO A 214 19.48 21.86 -22.52
C PRO A 214 19.37 20.35 -22.31
N TYR A 215 18.37 19.77 -22.96
CA TYR A 215 18.13 18.33 -23.01
C TYR A 215 19.38 17.63 -23.58
N GLN A 216 20.07 16.86 -22.73
CA GLN A 216 20.95 15.79 -23.20
C GLN A 216 20.11 14.52 -23.24
N GLU A 217 19.98 14.00 -24.45
CA GLU A 217 19.31 12.74 -24.75
C GLU A 217 19.96 11.64 -23.89
N VAL A 218 19.22 11.14 -22.89
CA VAL A 218 19.64 9.98 -22.12
C VAL A 218 19.43 8.78 -23.04
N GLU A 219 20.53 8.18 -23.50
CA GLU A 219 20.47 6.88 -24.16
C GLU A 219 19.66 5.94 -23.26
N ARG A 220 18.51 5.46 -23.76
CA ARG A 220 17.80 4.36 -23.13
C ARG A 220 18.73 3.16 -23.17
N GLU A 221 19.44 2.90 -22.08
CA GLU A 221 19.87 1.54 -21.80
C GLU A 221 18.58 0.73 -21.65
N GLU A 222 18.32 -0.15 -22.62
CA GLU A 222 17.30 -1.18 -22.49
C GLU A 222 17.57 -1.93 -21.18
N ASP A 223 16.58 -1.92 -20.28
CA ASP A 223 16.59 -2.72 -19.05
C ASP A 223 16.89 -4.19 -19.40
N THR A 224 18.16 -4.59 -19.29
CA THR A 224 18.58 -5.99 -19.49
C THR A 224 18.04 -6.91 -18.39
N PHE A 225 17.30 -6.38 -17.41
CA PHE A 225 16.76 -7.12 -16.28
C PHE A 225 15.53 -7.99 -16.63
N TYR A 226 14.86 -7.75 -17.77
CA TYR A 226 13.64 -8.49 -18.16
C TYR A 226 13.79 -9.42 -19.36
N THR A 227 15.02 -9.69 -19.82
CA THR A 227 15.28 -10.66 -20.91
C THR A 227 16.28 -11.75 -20.53
N ASP A 228 16.52 -12.01 -19.25
CA ASP A 228 17.39 -13.12 -18.86
C ASP A 228 16.63 -14.46 -18.77
N TYR A 229 16.36 -15.06 -19.93
CA TYR A 229 15.83 -16.43 -20.06
C TYR A 229 16.79 -17.52 -19.51
N ARG A 230 17.95 -17.14 -18.97
CA ARG A 230 18.94 -18.07 -18.41
C ARG A 230 18.43 -18.79 -17.16
N LEU A 231 17.73 -18.10 -16.25
CA LEU A 231 17.29 -18.74 -14.99
C LEU A 231 16.24 -19.85 -15.23
N PRO A 232 15.17 -19.65 -16.05
CA PRO A 232 14.26 -20.73 -16.41
C PRO A 232 14.94 -21.86 -17.18
N ALA A 233 15.92 -21.54 -18.05
CA ALA A 233 16.66 -22.55 -18.81
C ALA A 233 17.53 -23.44 -17.91
N TYR A 234 18.23 -22.86 -16.93
CA TYR A 234 19.04 -23.63 -15.97
C TYR A 234 18.19 -24.57 -15.12
N ILE A 235 16.99 -24.13 -14.71
CA ILE A 235 16.05 -24.99 -13.97
C ILE A 235 15.60 -26.17 -14.83
N LEU A 236 15.31 -25.93 -16.11
CA LEU A 236 14.92 -26.98 -17.07
C LEU A 236 16.05 -28.00 -17.31
N PHE A 237 17.29 -27.54 -17.52
CA PHE A 237 18.43 -28.44 -17.71
C PHE A 237 18.74 -29.26 -16.45
N PHE A 238 18.60 -28.67 -15.27
CA PHE A 238 18.81 -29.37 -14.00
C PHE A 238 17.77 -30.49 -13.78
N LEU A 239 16.50 -30.20 -14.06
CA LEU A 239 15.43 -31.20 -13.99
C LEU A 239 15.61 -32.32 -15.02
N ALA A 240 16.00 -31.99 -16.25
CA ALA A 240 16.27 -32.99 -17.29
C ALA A 240 17.45 -33.90 -16.90
N GLY A 241 18.52 -33.34 -16.31
CA GLY A 241 19.66 -34.11 -15.82
C GLY A 241 19.31 -35.06 -14.68
N LEU A 242 18.48 -34.62 -13.73
CA LEU A 242 17.99 -35.49 -12.64
C LEU A 242 17.14 -36.66 -13.17
N ILE A 243 16.27 -36.41 -14.14
CA ILE A 243 15.45 -37.46 -14.77
C ILE A 243 16.35 -38.48 -15.49
N PHE A 244 17.37 -38.02 -16.23
CA PHE A 244 18.33 -38.90 -16.89
C PHE A 244 19.13 -39.75 -15.90
N LEU A 245 19.55 -39.19 -14.76
CA LEU A 245 20.26 -39.92 -13.71
C LEU A 245 19.41 -41.00 -13.04
N VAL A 246 18.10 -40.74 -12.89
CA VAL A 246 17.15 -41.72 -12.35
C VAL A 246 16.88 -42.83 -13.36
N LEU A 247 16.71 -42.48 -14.64
CA LEU A 247 16.49 -43.47 -15.71
C LEU A 247 17.73 -44.31 -16.03
N ALA A 248 18.94 -43.77 -15.86
CA ALA A 248 20.18 -44.51 -16.07
C ALA A 248 20.52 -45.48 -14.91
N LYS A 249 19.80 -45.41 -13.79
CA LYS A 249 19.92 -46.32 -12.64
C LYS A 249 18.81 -47.38 -12.56
N ALA A 250 17.85 -47.36 -13.49
CA ALA A 250 16.81 -48.38 -13.67
C ALA A 250 17.23 -49.37 -14.78
#